data_AF-A0A962VZC3-F1
#
_entry.id   AF-A0A962VZC3-F1
#
_cell.length_a   1.000
_cell.length_b   1.000
_cell.length_c   1.000
_cell.angle_alpha   90.00
_cell.angle_beta   90.00
_cell.angle_gamma   90.00
#
_symmetry.space_group_name_H-M   'P 1'
#
loop_
_entity.id
_entity.type
_entity.pdbx_description
1 polymer ?
#
loop_
_entity_poly.entity_id
_entity_poly.type
_entity_poly.pdbx_seq_one_letter_code
_entity_poly.pdbx_strand_id
1 'polypeptide(L)'
;MSNPVDAQWFTSDMPGAPALSGTVGTLIAVLDACLLNGFGSVTLTSLTVSGGVATAVKAGHGFLDYVVVLIEGSTPSELNGKKRIAWVDANTFTFDATGITDQTATGTITAKVAPVGWDKPHSGTNKAGYARTDLAANAMMLRVDDTPPQYSTIIMYETMSDVDTGTGPAPTSGSYYFCKSNAANTTARQWRLFADGRGLYLFCKNNGSGWYSALEFNDSESYKNGDGFGTVLHAVESATYQFQYYTLNSWGLISRSYSQSGGPVSARCYTHSRSSTLGSNFQSYPAPADSGFHAWPMEIWEGSTLARGLLAGIWNPIHASPSTGGPSDGLIVTDIPQLPGRRLMLQEIYNGGAAAAFDLTGPWRE
;
A
#
# COMPACT_ATOMS: atom_id res chain seq x y z
N MET A 1 0.93 -23.02 -8.02
CA MET A 1 1.78 -21.85 -7.71
C MET A 1 1.16 -21.22 -6.50
N SER A 2 1.89 -21.03 -5.41
CA SER A 2 1.35 -20.26 -4.27
C SER A 2 0.98 -18.87 -4.80
N ASN A 3 -0.28 -18.48 -4.69
CA ASN A 3 -0.63 -17.07 -4.73
C ASN A 3 -0.29 -16.54 -3.34
N PRO A 4 0.87 -15.87 -3.13
CA PRO A 4 1.19 -15.24 -1.85
C PRO A 4 0.04 -14.33 -1.41
N VAL A 5 -0.03 -13.98 -0.14
CA VAL A 5 -1.08 -13.10 0.42
C VAL A 5 -0.52 -11.89 1.14
N ASP A 6 0.81 -11.73 1.12
CA ASP A 6 1.52 -10.73 1.93
C ASP A 6 1.26 -9.31 1.41
N ALA A 7 1.45 -9.10 0.11
CA ALA A 7 1.09 -7.85 -0.55
C ALA A 7 -0.44 -7.74 -0.70
N GLN A 8 -0.99 -6.63 -0.25
CA GLN A 8 -2.41 -6.33 -0.31
C GLN A 8 -2.63 -4.94 -0.89
N TRP A 9 -3.74 -4.77 -1.59
CA TRP A 9 -4.17 -3.49 -2.12
C TRP A 9 -5.64 -3.25 -1.81
N PHE A 10 -5.98 -1.98 -1.66
CA PHE A 10 -7.28 -1.50 -1.21
C PHE A 10 -7.62 -0.23 -1.98
N THR A 11 -8.90 -0.03 -2.29
CA THR A 11 -9.38 1.22 -2.89
C THR A 11 -10.71 1.65 -2.28
N SER A 12 -10.98 2.94 -2.29
CA SER A 12 -12.23 3.54 -1.80
C SER A 12 -13.48 3.02 -2.50
N ASP A 13 -13.34 2.47 -3.70
CA ASP A 13 -14.47 1.97 -4.51
C ASP A 13 -14.93 0.57 -4.08
N MET A 14 -14.16 -0.12 -3.22
CA MET A 14 -14.55 -1.43 -2.70
C MET A 14 -15.75 -1.29 -1.73
N PRO A 15 -16.78 -2.13 -1.83
CA PRO A 15 -17.92 -2.08 -0.91
C PRO A 15 -17.50 -2.24 0.56
N GLY A 16 -18.00 -1.35 1.40
CA GLY A 16 -17.65 -1.30 2.83
C GLY A 16 -16.32 -0.60 3.15
N ALA A 17 -15.59 -0.12 2.14
CA ALA A 17 -14.41 0.71 2.33
C ALA A 17 -14.78 2.02 3.07
N PRO A 18 -14.03 2.45 4.10
CA PRO A 18 -14.31 3.69 4.81
C PRO A 18 -14.18 4.92 3.91
N ALA A 19 -15.08 5.88 4.10
CA ALA A 19 -14.99 7.18 3.43
C ALA A 19 -13.86 8.03 4.03
N LEU A 20 -12.90 8.44 3.20
CA LEU A 20 -11.95 9.49 3.53
C LEU A 20 -12.57 10.85 3.17
N SER A 21 -12.55 11.83 4.07
CA SER A 21 -13.10 13.16 3.80
C SER A 21 -12.42 14.25 4.61
N GLY A 22 -12.90 15.49 4.50
CA GLY A 22 -12.46 16.60 5.36
C GLY A 22 -13.06 16.56 6.75
N THR A 23 -13.15 15.36 7.33
CA THR A 23 -13.71 15.11 8.66
C THR A 23 -12.63 14.48 9.54
N VAL A 24 -12.65 14.89 10.81
CA VAL A 24 -11.76 14.39 11.86
C VAL A 24 -11.90 12.86 12.01
N GLY A 25 -10.79 12.15 12.19
CA GLY A 25 -10.75 10.69 12.39
C GLY A 25 -10.93 9.81 11.14
N THR A 26 -11.23 10.39 9.97
CA THR A 26 -11.47 9.60 8.75
C THR A 26 -10.22 8.90 8.18
N LEU A 27 -9.01 9.42 8.39
CA LEU A 27 -7.79 8.69 8.00
C LEU A 27 -7.58 7.47 8.89
N ILE A 28 -7.80 7.62 10.20
CA ILE A 28 -7.69 6.50 11.15
C ILE A 28 -8.70 5.41 10.80
N ALA A 29 -9.93 5.77 10.40
CA ALA A 29 -10.92 4.79 9.94
C ALA A 29 -10.44 3.99 8.71
N VAL A 30 -9.81 4.65 7.72
CA VAL A 30 -9.22 3.99 6.54
C VAL A 30 -8.09 3.06 6.95
N LEU A 31 -7.14 3.53 7.77
CA LEU A 31 -5.99 2.73 8.22
C LEU A 31 -6.44 1.55 9.08
N ASP A 32 -7.37 1.73 10.02
CA ASP A 32 -7.91 0.63 10.84
C ASP A 32 -8.58 -0.44 9.98
N ALA A 33 -9.35 -0.05 8.96
CA ALA A 33 -10.01 -0.99 8.07
C ALA A 33 -9.00 -1.79 7.22
N CYS A 34 -7.97 -1.13 6.68
CA CYS A 34 -6.98 -1.79 5.82
C CYS A 34 -5.95 -2.60 6.61
N LEU A 35 -5.50 -2.09 7.77
CA LEU A 35 -4.37 -2.64 8.49
C LEU A 35 -4.77 -3.65 9.58
N LEU A 36 -5.93 -3.46 10.23
CA LEU A 36 -6.33 -4.24 11.42
C LEU A 36 -7.55 -5.13 11.17
N ASN A 37 -8.64 -4.55 10.65
CA ASN A 37 -9.97 -5.16 10.78
C ASN A 37 -10.47 -5.89 9.53
N GLY A 38 -10.08 -5.42 8.35
CA GLY A 38 -10.75 -5.74 7.10
C GLY A 38 -12.12 -5.06 7.00
N PHE A 39 -12.80 -5.23 5.86
CA PHE A 39 -14.11 -4.63 5.61
C PHE A 39 -14.90 -5.38 4.52
N GLY A 40 -16.15 -4.99 4.31
CA GLY A 40 -16.99 -5.58 3.24
C GLY A 40 -17.37 -7.04 3.48
N SER A 41 -17.72 -7.40 4.72
CA SER A 41 -18.06 -8.78 5.07
C SER A 41 -19.38 -9.24 4.41
N VAL A 42 -19.34 -10.43 3.83
CA VAL A 42 -20.48 -11.11 3.24
C VAL A 42 -20.53 -12.56 3.71
N THR A 43 -21.74 -13.10 3.89
CA THR A 43 -21.95 -14.54 4.06
C THR A 43 -22.12 -15.19 2.69
N LEU A 44 -21.29 -16.20 2.40
CA LEU A 44 -21.32 -16.98 1.17
C LEU A 44 -22.55 -17.90 1.16
N THR A 45 -23.11 -18.10 -0.04
CA THR A 45 -24.19 -19.07 -0.27
C THR A 45 -23.65 -20.45 -0.57
N SER A 46 -22.46 -20.54 -1.17
CA SER A 46 -21.76 -21.81 -1.42
C SER A 46 -20.26 -21.59 -1.50
N LEU A 47 -19.50 -22.63 -1.16
CA LEU A 47 -18.06 -22.75 -1.41
C LEU A 47 -17.77 -24.19 -1.82
N THR A 48 -17.30 -24.39 -3.04
CA THR A 48 -17.03 -25.72 -3.61
C THR A 48 -15.58 -25.81 -4.06
N VAL A 49 -14.94 -26.95 -3.83
CA VAL A 49 -13.59 -27.23 -4.34
C VAL A 49 -13.71 -28.24 -5.46
N SER A 50 -13.11 -27.95 -6.61
CA SER A 50 -12.89 -28.93 -7.67
C SER A 50 -11.56 -28.70 -8.35
N GLY A 51 -10.77 -29.76 -8.53
CA GLY A 51 -9.49 -29.69 -9.22
C GLY A 51 -8.48 -28.73 -8.58
N GLY A 52 -8.54 -28.58 -7.25
CA GLY A 52 -7.70 -27.64 -6.50
C GLY A 52 -8.10 -26.16 -6.62
N VAL A 53 -9.29 -25.86 -7.14
CA VAL A 53 -9.84 -24.49 -7.19
C VAL A 53 -11.07 -24.41 -6.32
N ALA A 54 -11.07 -23.47 -5.37
CA ALA A 54 -12.25 -23.13 -4.59
C ALA A 54 -13.08 -22.08 -5.35
N THR A 55 -14.37 -22.34 -5.50
CA THR A 55 -15.37 -21.45 -6.11
C THR A 55 -16.38 -21.03 -5.05
N ALA A 56 -16.33 -19.75 -4.68
CA ALA A 56 -17.20 -19.11 -3.71
C ALA A 56 -18.34 -18.38 -4.42
N VAL A 57 -19.57 -18.56 -3.95
CA VAL A 57 -20.77 -17.96 -4.56
C VAL A 57 -21.46 -17.04 -3.57
N LYS A 58 -21.65 -15.79 -3.97
CA LYS A 58 -22.47 -14.77 -3.29
C LYS A 58 -22.88 -13.70 -4.30
N ALA A 59 -24.18 -13.61 -4.57
CA ALA A 59 -24.69 -12.58 -5.47
C ALA A 59 -24.32 -11.17 -5.00
N GLY A 60 -23.74 -10.36 -5.90
CA GLY A 60 -23.35 -8.98 -5.62
C GLY A 60 -22.29 -8.83 -4.53
N HIS A 61 -21.33 -9.76 -4.41
CA HIS A 61 -20.32 -9.71 -3.34
C HIS A 61 -19.42 -8.47 -3.39
N GLY A 62 -19.21 -7.87 -4.58
CA GLY A 62 -18.47 -6.62 -4.73
C GLY A 62 -16.94 -6.68 -4.60
N PHE A 63 -16.34 -7.84 -4.30
CA PHE A 63 -14.90 -8.05 -4.40
C PHE A 63 -14.34 -7.83 -5.81
N LEU A 64 -13.06 -7.46 -5.88
CA LEU A 64 -12.31 -7.19 -7.11
C LEU A 64 -11.24 -8.27 -7.35
N ASP A 65 -10.80 -8.41 -8.59
CA ASP A 65 -9.73 -9.34 -8.95
C ASP A 65 -8.47 -9.09 -8.15
N TYR A 66 -7.80 -10.18 -7.77
CA TYR A 66 -6.49 -10.15 -7.11
C TYR A 66 -6.45 -9.47 -5.72
N VAL A 67 -7.60 -9.10 -5.16
CA VAL A 67 -7.72 -8.72 -3.74
C VAL A 67 -7.51 -9.94 -2.86
N VAL A 68 -6.96 -9.73 -1.67
CA VAL A 68 -6.87 -10.76 -0.62
C VAL A 68 -8.13 -10.68 0.25
N VAL A 69 -8.87 -11.78 0.33
CA VAL A 69 -10.03 -11.93 1.21
C VAL A 69 -9.70 -12.83 2.39
N LEU A 70 -10.34 -12.60 3.54
CA LEU A 70 -10.30 -13.49 4.69
C LEU A 70 -11.54 -14.39 4.65
N ILE A 71 -11.33 -15.70 4.55
CA ILE A 71 -12.38 -16.72 4.64
C ILE A 71 -12.46 -17.26 6.07
N GLU A 72 -13.65 -17.31 6.63
CA GLU A 72 -13.89 -17.80 7.99
C GLU A 72 -15.15 -18.69 8.05
N GLY A 73 -15.20 -19.61 9.00
CA GLY A 73 -16.37 -20.47 9.25
C GLY A 73 -16.53 -21.68 8.32
N SER A 74 -15.52 -21.98 7.49
CA SER A 74 -15.52 -23.14 6.60
C SER A 74 -15.11 -24.44 7.30
N THR A 75 -15.80 -25.52 6.95
CA THR A 75 -15.36 -26.91 7.11
C THR A 75 -15.31 -27.56 5.71
N PRO A 76 -14.14 -27.99 5.21
CA PRO A 76 -12.86 -28.17 5.90
C PRO A 76 -12.20 -26.85 6.32
N SER A 77 -11.38 -26.90 7.38
CA SER A 77 -10.82 -25.70 8.02
C SER A 77 -9.67 -25.08 7.22
N GLU A 78 -9.06 -25.86 6.33
CA GLU A 78 -7.99 -25.49 5.40
C GLU A 78 -8.42 -24.43 4.37
N LEU A 79 -9.73 -24.27 4.15
CA LEU A 79 -10.29 -23.20 3.33
C LEU A 79 -10.36 -21.85 4.06
N ASN A 80 -10.23 -21.83 5.39
CA ASN A 80 -10.18 -20.57 6.15
C ASN A 80 -8.84 -19.85 5.97
N GLY A 81 -8.80 -18.59 6.40
CA GLY A 81 -7.62 -17.73 6.34
C GLY A 81 -7.60 -16.82 5.11
N LYS A 82 -6.49 -16.11 4.93
CA LYS A 82 -6.31 -15.19 3.80
C LYS A 82 -6.19 -15.97 2.49
N LYS A 83 -6.97 -15.59 1.49
CA LYS A 83 -6.98 -16.17 0.15
C LYS A 83 -6.93 -15.05 -0.89
N ARG A 84 -6.01 -15.13 -1.84
CA ARG A 84 -5.98 -14.20 -2.97
C ARG A 84 -6.96 -14.65 -4.04
N ILE A 85 -7.84 -13.74 -4.46
CA ILE A 85 -8.79 -13.98 -5.54
C ILE A 85 -8.02 -14.16 -6.86
N ALA A 86 -8.25 -15.28 -7.54
CA ALA A 86 -7.66 -15.57 -8.83
C ALA A 86 -8.52 -15.05 -9.99
N TRP A 87 -9.85 -15.06 -9.80
CA TRP A 87 -10.83 -14.58 -10.77
C TRP A 87 -12.13 -14.19 -10.06
N VAL A 88 -12.88 -13.25 -10.63
CA VAL A 88 -14.14 -12.77 -10.12
C VAL A 88 -15.15 -12.43 -11.24
N ASP A 89 -16.44 -12.64 -10.97
CA ASP A 89 -17.55 -11.98 -11.66
C ASP A 89 -18.46 -11.26 -10.64
N ALA A 90 -19.69 -10.90 -11.01
CA ALA A 90 -20.60 -10.20 -10.11
C ALA A 90 -21.09 -11.05 -8.91
N ASN A 91 -21.04 -12.37 -9.01
CA ASN A 91 -21.70 -13.30 -8.09
C ASN A 91 -20.78 -14.43 -7.57
N THR A 92 -19.60 -14.59 -8.18
CA THR A 92 -18.70 -15.72 -7.96
C THR A 92 -17.26 -15.22 -7.95
N PHE A 93 -16.45 -15.76 -7.05
CA PHE A 93 -15.01 -15.60 -7.08
C PHE A 93 -14.30 -16.92 -6.83
N THR A 94 -13.07 -17.04 -7.33
CA THR A 94 -12.25 -18.25 -7.15
C THR A 94 -10.94 -17.95 -6.45
N PHE A 95 -10.39 -18.95 -5.77
CA PHE A 95 -9.06 -18.90 -5.18
C PHE A 95 -8.42 -20.29 -5.16
N ASP A 96 -7.10 -20.33 -4.94
CA ASP A 96 -6.33 -21.56 -4.88
C ASP A 96 -6.74 -22.42 -3.67
N ALA A 97 -7.06 -23.68 -3.94
CA ALA A 97 -7.35 -24.71 -2.97
C ALA A 97 -6.52 -25.97 -3.26
N THR A 98 -5.34 -25.80 -3.88
CA THR A 98 -4.41 -26.90 -4.15
C THR A 98 -4.13 -27.68 -2.86
N GLY A 99 -4.25 -29.01 -2.93
CA GLY A 99 -4.08 -29.90 -1.78
C GLY A 99 -5.35 -30.17 -0.97
N ILE A 100 -6.47 -29.50 -1.27
CA ILE A 100 -7.78 -29.78 -0.67
C ILE A 100 -8.58 -30.67 -1.63
N THR A 101 -9.15 -31.75 -1.12
CA THR A 101 -9.96 -32.69 -1.92
C THR A 101 -11.26 -32.04 -2.42
N ASP A 102 -11.71 -32.47 -3.59
CA ASP A 102 -12.98 -32.05 -4.19
C ASP A 102 -14.15 -32.30 -3.23
N GLN A 103 -14.88 -31.24 -2.88
CA GLN A 103 -16.00 -31.29 -1.93
C GLN A 103 -16.81 -29.99 -1.96
N THR A 104 -17.96 -30.01 -1.30
CA THR A 104 -18.69 -28.77 -0.93
C THR A 104 -18.39 -28.46 0.53
N ALA A 105 -17.85 -27.28 0.79
CA ALA A 105 -17.61 -26.82 2.15
C ALA A 105 -18.93 -26.58 2.88
N THR A 106 -18.92 -26.84 4.18
CA THR A 106 -20.05 -26.65 5.08
C THR A 106 -19.72 -25.59 6.14
N GLY A 107 -20.73 -25.14 6.88
CA GLY A 107 -20.62 -24.10 7.90
C GLY A 107 -21.21 -22.75 7.46
N THR A 108 -21.19 -21.79 8.36
CA THR A 108 -21.58 -20.40 8.07
C THR A 108 -20.35 -19.66 7.57
N ILE A 109 -20.11 -19.73 6.25
CA ILE A 109 -18.88 -19.24 5.66
C ILE A 109 -18.99 -17.74 5.35
N THR A 110 -18.05 -16.95 5.86
CA THR A 110 -17.95 -15.52 5.57
C THR A 110 -16.70 -15.19 4.78
N ALA A 111 -16.79 -14.17 3.92
CA ALA A 111 -15.67 -13.57 3.23
C ALA A 111 -15.68 -12.06 3.47
N LYS A 112 -14.51 -11.46 3.70
CA LYS A 112 -14.31 -10.00 3.76
C LYS A 112 -12.99 -9.63 3.14
N VAL A 113 -12.80 -8.38 2.71
CA VAL A 113 -11.46 -7.89 2.35
C VAL A 113 -10.56 -8.05 3.57
N ALA A 114 -9.45 -8.77 3.42
CA ALA A 114 -8.57 -9.10 4.54
C ALA A 114 -7.80 -7.86 5.01
N PRO A 115 -7.57 -7.68 6.32
CA PRO A 115 -6.58 -6.71 6.78
C PRO A 115 -5.16 -7.17 6.48
N VAL A 116 -4.22 -6.24 6.43
CA VAL A 116 -2.78 -6.55 6.33
C VAL A 116 -2.30 -7.33 7.55
N GLY A 117 -2.74 -6.94 8.75
CA GLY A 117 -2.43 -7.61 10.02
C GLY A 117 -1.47 -6.84 10.92
N TRP A 118 -1.46 -5.51 10.85
CA TRP A 118 -0.69 -4.66 11.78
C TRP A 118 -1.47 -4.47 13.09
N ASP A 119 -0.79 -3.95 14.11
CA ASP A 119 -1.39 -3.59 15.39
C ASP A 119 -1.54 -2.06 15.55
N LYS A 120 -2.40 -1.67 16.50
CA LYS A 120 -2.54 -0.30 16.99
C LYS A 120 -2.38 -0.27 18.52
N PRO A 121 -1.15 -0.42 19.04
CA PRO A 121 -0.88 -0.48 20.48
C PRO A 121 -1.19 0.83 21.22
N HIS A 122 -1.23 1.96 20.51
CA HIS A 122 -1.54 3.25 21.12
C HIS A 122 -2.69 3.94 20.38
N SER A 123 -3.62 4.50 21.15
CA SER A 123 -4.73 5.28 20.63
C SER A 123 -5.12 6.39 21.58
N GLY A 124 -5.76 7.42 21.03
CA GLY A 124 -6.39 8.52 21.77
C GLY A 124 -7.47 9.15 20.90
N THR A 125 -8.10 10.22 21.39
CA THR A 125 -9.12 10.95 20.62
C THR A 125 -8.55 11.44 19.29
N ASN A 126 -8.97 10.79 18.18
CA ASN A 126 -8.49 11.05 16.82
C ASN A 126 -6.98 10.86 16.61
N LYS A 127 -6.34 10.02 17.42
CA LYS A 127 -4.90 9.72 17.31
C LYS A 127 -4.66 8.21 17.36
N ALA A 128 -3.65 7.76 16.64
CA ALA A 128 -3.26 6.35 16.56
C ALA A 128 -1.74 6.20 16.44
N GLY A 129 -1.19 5.18 17.10
CA GLY A 129 0.16 4.68 16.86
C GLY A 129 0.07 3.26 16.32
N TYR A 130 0.51 3.06 15.08
CA TYR A 130 0.48 1.77 14.37
C TYR A 130 1.84 1.08 14.43
N ALA A 131 1.81 -0.24 14.66
CA ALA A 131 3.00 -1.09 14.69
C ALA A 131 2.86 -2.24 13.69
N ARG A 132 3.94 -2.53 12.98
CA ARG A 132 4.06 -3.71 12.13
C ARG A 132 4.28 -4.94 13.01
N THR A 133 3.62 -6.05 12.68
CA THR A 133 3.65 -7.30 13.45
C THR A 133 4.58 -8.35 12.84
N ASP A 134 5.04 -8.12 11.62
CA ASP A 134 6.01 -8.98 10.95
C ASP A 134 7.32 -8.97 11.74
N LEU A 135 7.86 -10.16 12.02
CA LEU A 135 9.07 -10.33 12.83
C LEU A 135 10.33 -9.75 12.17
N ALA A 136 10.31 -9.58 10.85
CA ALA A 136 11.39 -8.93 10.09
C ALA A 136 11.18 -7.41 9.92
N ALA A 137 10.04 -6.86 10.37
CA ALA A 137 9.82 -5.41 10.37
C ALA A 137 10.76 -4.72 11.37
N ASN A 138 11.22 -3.53 11.00
CA ASN A 138 11.87 -2.64 11.96
C ASN A 138 10.85 -2.17 13.00
N ALA A 139 11.33 -1.96 14.23
CA ALA A 139 10.49 -1.61 15.38
C ALA A 139 9.79 -0.23 15.28
N MET A 140 10.08 0.56 14.24
CA MET A 140 9.48 1.88 14.06
C MET A 140 7.95 1.82 14.06
N MET A 141 7.33 2.86 14.61
CA MET A 141 5.89 3.03 14.72
C MET A 141 5.44 4.26 13.96
N LEU A 142 4.30 4.15 13.28
CA LEU A 142 3.66 5.25 12.56
C LEU A 142 2.65 5.93 13.48
N ARG A 143 2.91 7.17 13.87
CA ARG A 143 1.99 7.99 14.66
C ARG A 143 1.20 8.89 13.73
N VAL A 144 -0.13 8.80 13.84
CA VAL A 144 -1.11 9.59 13.11
C VAL A 144 -1.94 10.40 14.10
N ASP A 145 -2.04 11.69 13.87
CA ASP A 145 -3.01 12.55 14.54
C ASP A 145 -3.91 13.19 13.52
N ASP A 146 -5.15 12.73 13.58
CA ASP A 146 -6.21 13.07 12.68
C ASP A 146 -7.21 14.04 13.30
N THR A 147 -6.78 14.79 14.32
CA THR A 147 -7.54 15.88 14.93
C THR A 147 -7.88 16.99 13.93
N PRO A 148 -6.99 17.39 12.99
CA PRO A 148 -7.38 18.36 11.98
C PRO A 148 -8.32 17.73 10.92
N PRO A 149 -9.35 18.45 10.46
CA PRO A 149 -10.34 17.89 9.56
C PRO A 149 -9.79 17.59 8.15
N GLN A 150 -8.93 18.46 7.62
CA GLN A 150 -8.49 18.42 6.22
C GLN A 150 -7.18 17.67 5.99
N TYR A 151 -6.38 17.50 7.05
CA TYR A 151 -5.09 16.85 7.00
C TYR A 151 -4.80 16.17 8.34
N SER A 152 -3.93 15.19 8.33
CA SER A 152 -3.41 14.53 9.54
C SER A 152 -1.94 14.87 9.70
N THR A 153 -1.43 14.88 10.93
CA THR A 153 0.01 14.96 11.18
C THR A 153 0.60 13.57 11.36
N ILE A 154 1.77 13.36 10.76
CA ILE A 154 2.44 12.08 10.63
C ILE A 154 3.85 12.20 11.21
N ILE A 155 4.19 11.29 12.11
CA ILE A 155 5.53 11.14 12.68
C ILE A 155 5.85 9.65 12.74
N MET A 156 7.06 9.29 12.37
CA MET A 156 7.64 7.98 12.68
C MET A 156 8.39 8.08 14.00
N TYR A 157 8.17 7.14 14.91
CA TYR A 157 8.91 7.02 16.17
C TYR A 157 9.64 5.69 16.24
N GLU A 158 10.80 5.66 16.90
CA GLU A 158 11.53 4.41 17.19
C GLU A 158 10.81 3.58 18.25
N THR A 159 10.26 4.25 19.26
CA THR A 159 9.39 3.63 20.27
C THR A 159 8.34 4.64 20.73
N MET A 160 7.19 4.13 21.18
CA MET A 160 6.14 4.93 21.80
C MET A 160 5.75 4.30 23.14
N SER A 161 5.48 5.13 24.14
CA SER A 161 4.91 4.69 25.43
C SER A 161 3.40 4.94 25.48
N ASP A 162 2.94 5.96 24.75
CA ASP A 162 1.54 6.28 24.50
C ASP A 162 1.42 7.05 23.17
N VAL A 163 0.20 7.44 22.78
CA VAL A 163 -0.07 8.06 21.47
C VAL A 163 0.52 9.47 21.29
N ASP A 164 0.86 10.14 22.41
CA ASP A 164 1.39 11.50 22.47
C ASP A 164 2.85 11.55 22.96
N THR A 165 3.42 10.40 23.38
CA THR A 165 4.79 10.29 23.89
C THR A 165 5.57 9.19 23.16
N GLY A 166 6.62 9.60 22.42
CA GLY A 166 7.53 8.68 21.74
C GLY A 166 8.98 9.18 21.73
N THR A 167 9.91 8.28 21.38
CA THR A 167 11.36 8.57 21.28
C THR A 167 11.87 8.33 19.87
N GLY A 168 12.95 9.02 19.49
CA GLY A 168 13.50 8.97 18.14
C GLY A 168 12.53 9.46 17.05
N PRO A 169 11.95 10.68 17.17
CA PRO A 169 11.02 11.18 16.16
C PRO A 169 11.72 11.44 14.82
N ALA A 170 11.04 11.04 13.74
CA ALA A 170 11.31 11.39 12.37
C ALA A 170 10.02 11.95 11.74
N PRO A 171 9.94 13.25 11.38
CA PRO A 171 10.99 14.27 11.52
C PRO A 171 11.31 14.62 12.98
N THR A 172 12.54 15.08 13.26
CA THR A 172 12.96 15.48 14.63
C THR A 172 12.19 16.68 15.17
N SER A 173 11.75 17.57 14.28
CA SER A 173 10.94 18.74 14.60
C SER A 173 9.79 18.86 13.62
N GLY A 174 8.62 19.28 14.10
CA GLY A 174 7.41 19.41 13.28
C GLY A 174 6.79 18.06 12.94
N SER A 175 6.12 17.99 11.79
CA SER A 175 5.47 16.76 11.33
C SER A 175 5.45 16.74 9.82
N TYR A 176 5.35 15.55 9.25
CA TYR A 176 4.81 15.40 7.92
C TYR A 176 3.28 15.37 7.99
N TYR A 177 2.64 15.43 6.84
CA TYR A 177 1.21 15.58 6.70
C TYR A 177 0.66 14.59 5.67
N PHE A 178 -0.58 14.16 5.89
CA PHE A 178 -1.38 13.53 4.86
C PHE A 178 -2.63 14.38 4.62
N CYS A 179 -2.73 15.00 3.46
CA CYS A 179 -3.83 15.89 3.12
C CYS A 179 -5.04 15.06 2.67
N LYS A 180 -6.03 14.88 3.55
CA LYS A 180 -7.23 14.09 3.29
C LYS A 180 -8.19 14.77 2.34
N SER A 181 -8.38 16.09 2.48
CA SER A 181 -9.34 16.87 1.69
C SER A 181 -8.95 18.34 1.58
N ASN A 182 -9.24 18.99 0.46
CA ASN A 182 -9.09 20.44 0.29
C ASN A 182 -10.24 21.26 0.89
N ALA A 183 -11.24 20.62 1.50
CA ALA A 183 -12.35 21.27 2.19
C ALA A 183 -12.74 20.50 3.44
N ALA A 184 -13.06 21.20 4.53
CA ALA A 184 -13.54 20.63 5.79
C ALA A 184 -15.03 20.26 5.70
N ASN A 185 -15.34 19.15 5.02
CA ASN A 185 -16.69 18.66 4.81
C ASN A 185 -16.72 17.13 4.70
N THR A 186 -17.92 16.58 4.55
CA THR A 186 -18.17 15.13 4.44
C THR A 186 -18.05 14.60 3.00
N THR A 187 -17.63 15.42 2.03
CA THR A 187 -17.46 14.95 0.64
C THR A 187 -16.35 13.90 0.58
N ALA A 188 -16.72 12.69 0.16
CA ALA A 188 -15.78 11.58 0.05
C ALA A 188 -14.68 11.86 -0.98
N ARG A 189 -13.46 11.45 -0.65
CA ARG A 189 -12.27 11.52 -1.50
C ARG A 189 -11.80 10.11 -1.82
N GLN A 190 -11.49 9.88 -3.10
CA GLN A 190 -10.95 8.61 -3.53
C GLN A 190 -9.57 8.38 -2.93
N TRP A 191 -9.32 7.13 -2.51
CA TRP A 191 -8.04 6.71 -1.95
C TRP A 191 -7.65 5.32 -2.45
N ARG A 192 -6.35 5.04 -2.49
CA ARG A 192 -5.79 3.71 -2.78
C ARG A 192 -4.63 3.44 -1.83
N LEU A 193 -4.60 2.24 -1.26
CA LEU A 193 -3.57 1.80 -0.32
C LEU A 193 -2.95 0.50 -0.82
N PHE A 194 -1.63 0.41 -0.76
CA PHE A 194 -0.84 -0.80 -0.99
C PHE A 194 -0.03 -1.07 0.28
N ALA A 195 0.01 -2.32 0.75
CA ALA A 195 0.75 -2.66 1.96
C ALA A 195 1.13 -4.13 2.03
N ASP A 196 2.15 -4.41 2.82
CA ASP A 196 2.53 -5.75 3.29
C ASP A 196 2.75 -5.72 4.82
N GLY A 197 3.26 -6.81 5.40
CA GLY A 197 3.58 -6.88 6.83
C GLY A 197 4.60 -5.85 7.33
N ARG A 198 5.33 -5.17 6.42
CA ARG A 198 6.52 -4.36 6.73
C ARG A 198 6.45 -2.92 6.18
N GLY A 199 5.45 -2.57 5.39
CA GLY A 199 5.24 -1.19 4.92
C GLY A 199 3.91 -0.92 4.24
N LEU A 200 3.64 0.37 4.01
CA LEU A 200 2.46 0.86 3.30
C LEU A 200 2.77 2.06 2.40
N TYR A 201 1.92 2.21 1.38
CA TYR A 201 1.79 3.36 0.52
C TYR A 201 0.31 3.73 0.41
N LEU A 202 -0.05 4.97 0.72
CA LEU A 202 -1.41 5.47 0.68
C LEU A 202 -1.48 6.71 -0.20
N PHE A 203 -2.44 6.75 -1.12
CA PHE A 203 -2.69 7.87 -2.02
C PHE A 203 -4.11 8.40 -1.83
N CYS A 204 -4.31 9.71 -2.01
CA CYS A 204 -5.63 10.33 -1.96
C CYS A 204 -5.80 11.42 -3.02
N LYS A 205 -6.98 11.43 -3.66
CA LYS A 205 -7.47 12.56 -4.45
C LYS A 205 -8.06 13.64 -3.55
N ASN A 206 -7.21 14.34 -2.79
CA ASN A 206 -7.64 15.28 -1.76
C ASN A 206 -8.55 16.42 -2.28
N ASN A 207 -8.42 16.81 -3.54
CA ASN A 207 -9.29 17.80 -4.19
C ASN A 207 -10.41 17.19 -5.04
N GLY A 208 -10.49 15.85 -5.10
CA GLY A 208 -11.48 15.09 -5.87
C GLY A 208 -11.10 14.83 -7.33
N SER A 209 -9.92 15.25 -7.79
CA SER A 209 -9.51 15.10 -9.21
C SER A 209 -8.18 14.36 -9.39
N GLY A 210 -7.10 14.82 -8.76
CA GLY A 210 -5.76 14.26 -8.92
C GLY A 210 -5.19 13.74 -7.60
N TRP A 211 -4.25 12.80 -7.68
CA TRP A 211 -3.67 12.05 -6.56
C TRP A 211 -2.61 12.84 -5.77
N TYR A 212 -2.96 14.03 -5.28
CA TYR A 212 -1.99 15.00 -4.74
C TYR A 212 -1.52 14.77 -3.29
N SER A 213 -1.97 13.69 -2.64
CA SER A 213 -1.53 13.35 -1.29
C SER A 213 -1.05 11.92 -1.26
N ALA A 214 0.13 11.71 -0.69
CA ALA A 214 0.74 10.41 -0.52
C ALA A 214 1.30 10.26 0.90
N LEU A 215 1.33 9.03 1.40
CA LEU A 215 2.03 8.61 2.61
C LEU A 215 2.73 7.29 2.34
N GLU A 216 4.00 7.25 2.66
CA GLU A 216 4.82 6.05 2.68
C GLU A 216 5.39 5.88 4.08
N PHE A 217 5.25 4.66 4.60
CA PHE A 217 5.92 4.20 5.81
C PHE A 217 6.33 2.75 5.57
N ASN A 218 7.60 2.53 5.24
CA ASN A 218 8.06 1.27 4.65
C ASN A 218 9.50 0.94 5.03
N ASP A 219 9.81 -0.32 5.38
CA ASP A 219 11.22 -0.71 5.44
C ASP A 219 11.82 -0.81 4.02
N SER A 220 13.05 -0.36 3.84
CA SER A 220 13.78 -0.66 2.61
C SER A 220 14.26 -2.11 2.62
N GLU A 221 14.42 -2.70 1.43
CA GLU A 221 15.27 -3.88 1.25
C GLU A 221 16.74 -3.43 1.39
N SER A 222 17.22 -3.38 2.63
CA SER A 222 18.49 -2.72 2.98
C SER A 222 19.70 -3.54 2.55
N TYR A 223 20.72 -2.86 2.02
CA TYR A 223 22.04 -3.45 1.78
C TYR A 223 22.83 -3.67 3.07
N LYS A 224 22.43 -3.00 4.16
CA LYS A 224 23.05 -3.18 5.46
C LYS A 224 22.43 -4.41 6.14
N ASN A 225 23.26 -5.38 6.46
CA ASN A 225 22.82 -6.51 7.27
C ASN A 225 22.39 -6.04 8.68
N GLY A 226 21.24 -6.54 9.17
CA GLY A 226 20.68 -6.13 10.45
C GLY A 226 20.27 -4.66 10.50
N ASP A 227 19.67 -4.15 9.41
CA ASP A 227 19.30 -2.74 9.34
C ASP A 227 18.04 -2.35 10.12
N GLY A 228 18.15 -2.28 11.46
CA GLY A 228 17.05 -1.91 12.35
C GLY A 228 16.50 -0.49 12.17
N PHE A 229 17.16 0.36 11.37
CA PHE A 229 16.76 1.74 11.14
C PHE A 229 16.61 2.11 9.65
N GLY A 230 16.50 1.10 8.78
CA GLY A 230 16.22 1.25 7.35
C GLY A 230 14.76 1.57 7.01
N THR A 231 13.96 2.09 7.94
CA THR A 231 12.58 2.49 7.66
C THR A 231 12.52 3.88 7.03
N VAL A 232 11.80 3.98 5.92
CA VAL A 232 11.55 5.21 5.18
C VAL A 232 10.19 5.77 5.58
N LEU A 233 10.16 7.08 5.87
CA LEU A 233 8.93 7.87 6.00
C LEU A 233 8.94 8.95 4.92
N HIS A 234 7.87 9.04 4.15
CA HIS A 234 7.70 10.08 3.16
C HIS A 234 6.22 10.49 3.10
N ALA A 235 5.94 11.77 3.28
CA ALA A 235 4.60 12.32 3.11
C ALA A 235 4.70 13.83 2.83
N VAL A 236 3.59 14.56 2.91
CA VAL A 236 3.56 16.00 2.59
C VAL A 236 4.28 16.81 3.67
N GLU A 237 5.08 17.81 3.30
CA GLU A 237 5.79 18.68 4.27
C GLU A 237 4.96 19.90 4.73
N SER A 238 3.73 20.04 4.25
CA SER A 238 2.83 21.15 4.55
C SER A 238 1.37 20.71 4.61
N ALA A 239 0.59 21.39 5.45
CA ALA A 239 -0.82 21.13 5.66
C ALA A 239 -1.75 21.54 4.48
N THR A 240 -1.23 22.29 3.50
CA THR A 240 -2.02 22.88 2.40
C THR A 240 -1.51 22.51 1.02
N TYR A 241 -0.31 21.92 0.92
CA TYR A 241 0.39 21.77 -0.34
C TYR A 241 0.05 20.45 -1.03
N GLN A 242 0.00 20.46 -2.37
CA GLN A 242 -0.11 19.27 -3.22
C GLN A 242 1.29 18.66 -3.37
N PHE A 243 1.45 17.41 -2.99
CA PHE A 243 2.78 16.85 -2.80
C PHE A 243 3.40 16.26 -4.06
N GLN A 244 4.74 16.28 -4.11
CA GLN A 244 5.54 15.69 -5.17
C GLN A 244 6.05 14.30 -4.80
N TYR A 245 5.16 13.32 -4.61
CA TYR A 245 5.53 11.89 -4.44
C TYR A 245 6.09 11.29 -5.74
N TYR A 246 6.83 12.06 -6.50
CA TYR A 246 7.31 11.73 -7.82
C TYR A 246 8.64 12.39 -8.13
N THR A 247 9.12 13.35 -7.33
CA THR A 247 10.42 13.97 -7.56
C THR A 247 11.53 13.01 -7.17
N LEU A 248 12.40 12.65 -8.10
CA LEU A 248 13.58 11.85 -7.81
C LEU A 248 14.68 12.74 -7.21
N ASN A 249 15.68 12.16 -6.54
CA ASN A 249 16.76 12.89 -5.85
C ASN A 249 16.30 13.79 -4.66
N SER A 250 15.02 13.73 -4.28
CA SER A 250 14.46 14.29 -3.03
C SER A 250 13.24 13.48 -2.64
N TRP A 251 13.33 12.69 -1.58
CA TRP A 251 12.25 11.76 -1.19
C TRP A 251 11.68 12.17 0.18
N GLY A 252 12.05 11.46 1.24
CA GLY A 252 11.64 11.76 2.61
C GLY A 252 12.77 11.60 3.60
N LEU A 253 12.55 10.77 4.62
CA LEU A 253 13.48 10.50 5.70
C LEU A 253 13.71 9.00 5.88
N ILE A 254 14.93 8.63 6.26
CA ILE A 254 15.25 7.31 6.81
C ILE A 254 15.40 7.47 8.33
N SER A 255 14.88 6.52 9.10
CA SER A 255 14.79 6.65 10.57
C SER A 255 16.14 6.94 11.25
N ARG A 256 17.25 6.37 10.75
CA ARG A 256 18.64 6.77 11.11
C ARG A 256 19.66 6.51 10.00
N SER A 257 20.85 7.04 10.21
CA SER A 257 22.05 6.72 9.45
C SER A 257 22.39 5.22 9.49
N TYR A 258 23.10 4.73 8.47
CA TYR A 258 23.56 3.33 8.34
C TYR A 258 24.50 2.91 9.46
N SER A 259 25.02 3.86 10.22
CA SER A 259 25.74 3.61 11.46
C SER A 259 24.86 3.09 12.61
N GLN A 260 23.52 3.05 12.45
CA GLN A 260 22.54 2.77 13.51
C GLN A 260 22.56 3.76 14.68
N SER A 261 23.12 4.94 14.45
CA SER A 261 23.30 5.97 15.46
C SER A 261 22.87 7.34 14.94
N GLY A 262 22.64 8.27 15.86
CA GLY A 262 22.16 9.61 15.53
C GLY A 262 20.65 9.69 15.32
N GLY A 263 20.21 10.75 14.66
CA GLY A 263 18.80 10.99 14.33
C GLY A 263 18.44 10.61 12.88
N PRO A 264 17.23 10.96 12.44
CA PRO A 264 16.80 10.72 11.07
C PRO A 264 17.68 11.45 10.06
N VAL A 265 17.86 10.80 8.91
CA VAL A 265 18.66 11.31 7.79
C VAL A 265 17.78 11.48 6.56
N SER A 266 18.14 12.41 5.68
CA SER A 266 17.42 12.61 4.43
C SER A 266 17.47 11.35 3.57
N ALA A 267 16.32 10.97 3.03
CA ALA A 267 16.19 9.92 2.04
C ALA A 267 16.15 10.54 0.64
N ARG A 268 16.94 9.98 -0.29
CA ARG A 268 16.82 10.28 -1.72
C ARG A 268 16.51 9.02 -2.48
N CYS A 269 15.74 9.16 -3.55
CA CYS A 269 15.45 8.04 -4.42
C CYS A 269 16.08 8.25 -5.79
N TYR A 270 16.75 7.21 -6.29
CA TYR A 270 17.27 7.12 -7.63
C TYR A 270 16.74 5.86 -8.31
N THR A 271 16.65 5.91 -9.63
CA THR A 271 16.12 4.82 -10.47
C THR A 271 16.70 5.01 -11.87
N HIS A 272 16.03 4.53 -12.91
CA HIS A 272 16.46 4.68 -14.30
C HIS A 272 16.86 6.14 -14.61
N SER A 273 18.11 6.35 -15.04
CA SER A 273 18.77 7.67 -15.14
C SER A 273 18.11 8.66 -16.10
N ARG A 274 17.23 8.19 -16.98
CA ARG A 274 16.40 9.06 -17.80
C ARG A 274 15.37 9.82 -16.97
N SER A 275 14.99 9.29 -15.81
CA SER A 275 13.92 9.78 -14.95
C SER A 275 14.43 10.85 -14.00
N SER A 276 13.93 12.07 -14.18
CA SER A 276 13.96 13.13 -13.17
C SER A 276 12.72 13.10 -12.26
N THR A 277 11.67 12.42 -12.71
CA THR A 277 10.40 12.22 -12.01
C THR A 277 9.90 10.80 -12.21
N LEU A 278 9.13 10.26 -11.27
CA LEU A 278 8.53 8.92 -11.40
C LEU A 278 7.51 8.85 -12.53
N GLY A 279 7.58 7.80 -13.34
CA GLY A 279 6.57 7.54 -14.37
C GLY A 279 6.49 8.63 -15.43
N SER A 280 7.62 9.24 -15.78
CA SER A 280 7.64 10.29 -16.80
C SER A 280 7.80 9.75 -18.22
N ASN A 281 7.23 10.50 -19.16
CA ASN A 281 7.00 10.17 -20.57
C ASN A 281 8.26 9.98 -21.44
N PHE A 282 9.15 9.05 -21.10
CA PHE A 282 10.33 8.79 -21.93
C PHE A 282 10.08 7.78 -23.05
N GLN A 283 9.17 6.83 -22.81
CA GLN A 283 8.80 5.81 -23.78
C GLN A 283 7.27 5.75 -23.94
N SER A 284 6.78 5.46 -25.14
CA SER A 284 5.35 5.17 -25.32
C SER A 284 4.96 3.88 -24.59
N TYR A 285 3.69 3.77 -24.20
CA TYR A 285 3.10 2.50 -23.80
C TYR A 285 2.07 2.07 -24.85
N PRO A 286 2.11 0.82 -25.34
CA PRO A 286 3.16 -0.17 -25.12
C PRO A 286 4.54 0.25 -25.66
N ALA A 287 5.60 -0.38 -25.13
CA ALA A 287 6.97 -0.17 -25.60
C ALA A 287 7.11 -0.54 -27.09
N PRO A 288 7.72 0.30 -27.95
CA PRO A 288 7.86 -0.03 -29.38
C PRO A 288 8.75 -1.24 -29.68
N ALA A 289 9.66 -1.59 -28.76
CA ALA A 289 10.65 -2.63 -28.99
C ALA A 289 10.06 -4.05 -28.84
N ASP A 290 9.13 -4.24 -27.92
CA ASP A 290 8.62 -5.56 -27.52
C ASP A 290 7.13 -5.56 -27.17
N SER A 291 6.43 -4.43 -27.36
CA SER A 291 5.04 -4.23 -26.95
C SER A 291 4.80 -4.44 -25.45
N GLY A 292 5.85 -4.35 -24.62
CA GLY A 292 5.80 -4.63 -23.20
C GLY A 292 5.59 -3.39 -22.31
N PHE A 293 5.54 -3.66 -21.01
CA PHE A 293 5.66 -2.66 -19.95
C PHE A 293 7.04 -2.73 -19.31
N HIS A 294 7.68 -1.58 -19.18
CA HIS A 294 9.00 -1.41 -18.60
C HIS A 294 8.95 -0.51 -17.35
N ALA A 295 9.60 -0.99 -16.30
CA ALA A 295 9.72 -0.31 -15.02
C ALA A 295 11.04 -0.66 -14.32
N TRP A 296 11.60 0.25 -13.53
CA TRP A 296 12.87 0.02 -12.84
C TRP A 296 12.66 0.04 -11.35
N PRO A 297 13.47 -0.74 -10.60
CA PRO A 297 13.44 -0.65 -9.15
C PRO A 297 13.86 0.77 -8.74
N MET A 298 13.45 1.13 -7.54
CA MET A 298 13.77 2.41 -6.91
C MET A 298 14.79 2.16 -5.82
N GLU A 299 15.97 2.75 -5.94
CA GLU A 299 17.03 2.67 -4.94
C GLU A 299 16.90 3.83 -3.96
N ILE A 300 16.87 3.53 -2.67
CA ILE A 300 16.84 4.52 -1.60
C ILE A 300 18.27 4.78 -1.08
N TRP A 301 18.55 6.05 -0.85
CA TRP A 301 19.87 6.56 -0.47
C TRP A 301 19.76 7.39 0.81
N GLU A 302 20.77 7.26 1.66
CA GLU A 302 21.04 8.19 2.73
C GLU A 302 21.77 9.41 2.17
N GLY A 303 21.09 10.56 2.17
CA GLY A 303 21.55 11.75 1.48
C GLY A 303 21.77 11.50 -0.01
N SER A 304 22.82 12.09 -0.58
CA SER A 304 23.12 12.01 -2.03
C SER A 304 24.27 11.09 -2.39
N THR A 305 24.85 10.41 -1.41
CA THR A 305 26.16 9.74 -1.57
C THR A 305 26.20 8.30 -1.09
N LEU A 306 25.20 7.83 -0.33
CA LEU A 306 25.19 6.50 0.25
C LEU A 306 23.94 5.72 -0.17
N ALA A 307 24.09 4.78 -1.09
CA ALA A 307 23.04 3.82 -1.39
C ALA A 307 22.72 2.97 -0.15
N ARG A 308 21.44 2.87 0.20
CA ARG A 308 21.00 2.20 1.43
C ARG A 308 20.20 0.93 1.18
N GLY A 309 19.49 0.85 0.06
CA GLY A 309 18.72 -0.34 -0.30
C GLY A 309 17.75 -0.09 -1.45
N LEU A 310 16.86 -1.04 -1.71
CA LEU A 310 15.74 -0.85 -2.63
C LEU A 310 14.46 -0.49 -1.88
N LEU A 311 13.63 0.32 -2.52
CA LEU A 311 12.32 0.69 -2.00
C LEU A 311 11.31 -0.40 -2.36
N ALA A 312 10.88 -1.14 -1.33
CA ALA A 312 10.13 -2.38 -1.51
C ALA A 312 8.70 -2.12 -2.04
N GLY A 313 8.26 -2.91 -3.02
CA GLY A 313 6.87 -2.89 -3.52
C GLY A 313 6.53 -1.81 -4.55
N ILE A 314 7.40 -0.83 -4.78
CA ILE A 314 7.20 0.26 -5.75
C ILE A 314 8.23 0.20 -6.88
N TRP A 315 7.76 0.50 -8.08
CA TRP A 315 8.54 0.49 -9.31
C TRP A 315 8.31 1.79 -10.09
N ASN A 316 9.36 2.27 -10.74
CA ASN A 316 9.31 3.44 -11.60
C ASN A 316 9.02 3.03 -13.06
N PRO A 317 7.81 3.20 -13.60
CA PRO A 317 7.60 3.08 -15.04
C PRO A 317 8.40 4.15 -15.79
N ILE A 318 8.86 3.85 -17.01
CA ILE A 318 9.44 4.89 -17.91
C ILE A 318 8.48 5.32 -19.01
N HIS A 319 7.25 4.82 -18.94
CA HIS A 319 6.18 5.17 -19.83
C HIS A 319 5.56 6.49 -19.46
N ALA A 320 4.74 7.03 -20.38
CA ALA A 320 3.92 8.17 -20.03
C ALA A 320 2.98 7.88 -18.85
N SER A 321 2.57 8.93 -18.13
CA SER A 321 1.54 8.83 -17.08
C SER A 321 0.15 8.65 -17.70
N PRO A 322 -0.86 8.17 -16.93
CA PRO A 322 -2.23 8.06 -17.43
C PRO A 322 -2.77 9.38 -18.01
N SER A 323 -2.55 10.50 -17.32
CA SER A 323 -2.93 11.85 -17.75
C SER A 323 -2.26 12.37 -19.02
N THR A 324 -1.21 11.69 -19.50
CA THR A 324 -0.40 12.16 -20.63
C THR A 324 -0.21 11.11 -21.72
N GLY A 325 -1.13 10.13 -21.80
CA GLY A 325 -1.18 9.13 -22.86
C GLY A 325 -0.50 7.80 -22.54
N GLY A 326 -0.24 7.53 -21.26
CA GLY A 326 0.27 6.27 -20.76
C GLY A 326 -0.79 5.21 -20.47
N PRO A 327 -0.39 4.09 -19.82
CA PRO A 327 -1.34 3.11 -19.31
C PRO A 327 -2.28 3.75 -18.29
N SER A 328 -3.53 3.28 -18.20
CA SER A 328 -4.54 3.83 -17.30
C SER A 328 -4.20 3.65 -15.81
N ASP A 329 -4.66 4.59 -14.97
CA ASP A 329 -4.63 4.42 -13.52
C ASP A 329 -5.44 3.18 -13.09
N GLY A 330 -4.90 2.38 -12.18
CA GLY A 330 -5.47 1.11 -11.73
C GLY A 330 -5.29 -0.07 -12.69
N LEU A 331 -4.67 0.12 -13.86
CA LEU A 331 -4.36 -0.99 -14.77
C LEU A 331 -3.41 -1.98 -14.09
N ILE A 332 -3.78 -3.26 -14.08
CA ILE A 332 -2.89 -4.35 -13.65
C ILE A 332 -2.20 -4.91 -14.89
N VAL A 333 -0.88 -4.84 -14.90
CA VAL A 333 -0.02 -5.41 -15.94
C VAL A 333 0.56 -6.72 -15.44
N THR A 334 0.47 -7.77 -16.25
CA THR A 334 0.95 -9.13 -15.92
C THR A 334 2.08 -9.61 -16.82
N ASP A 335 2.17 -9.07 -18.03
CA ASP A 335 3.18 -9.44 -19.03
C ASP A 335 4.34 -8.45 -18.97
N ILE A 336 5.19 -8.63 -17.96
CA ILE A 336 6.30 -7.73 -17.66
C ILE A 336 7.61 -8.47 -17.96
N PRO A 337 8.28 -8.20 -19.10
CA PRO A 337 9.42 -9.00 -19.56
C PRO A 337 10.55 -9.15 -18.54
N GLN A 338 10.82 -8.08 -17.79
CA GLN A 338 11.89 -8.04 -16.79
C GLN A 338 11.47 -8.59 -15.41
N LEU A 339 10.18 -8.88 -15.20
CA LEU A 339 9.63 -9.44 -13.96
C LEU A 339 8.61 -10.56 -14.25
N PRO A 340 9.04 -11.70 -14.83
CA PRO A 340 8.13 -12.79 -15.17
C PRO A 340 7.33 -13.27 -13.96
N GLY A 341 6.01 -13.40 -14.12
CA GLY A 341 5.10 -13.87 -13.07
C GLY A 341 4.70 -12.82 -12.03
N ARG A 342 5.23 -11.58 -12.12
CA ARG A 342 4.78 -10.47 -11.27
C ARG A 342 3.59 -9.75 -11.91
N ARG A 343 2.73 -9.21 -11.05
CA ARG A 343 1.62 -8.32 -11.41
C ARG A 343 1.88 -6.94 -10.81
N LEU A 344 1.96 -5.91 -11.64
CA LEU A 344 2.10 -4.53 -11.19
C LEU A 344 0.83 -3.73 -11.47
N MET A 345 0.33 -3.00 -10.48
CA MET A 345 -0.76 -2.04 -10.65
C MET A 345 -0.23 -0.63 -10.86
N LEU A 346 -0.70 0.05 -11.91
CA LEU A 346 -0.38 1.46 -12.15
C LEU A 346 -1.13 2.37 -11.17
N GLN A 347 -0.39 3.28 -10.56
CA GLN A 347 -0.90 4.34 -9.71
C GLN A 347 -0.49 5.69 -10.31
N GLU A 348 -1.46 6.48 -10.76
CA GLU A 348 -1.19 7.88 -11.06
C GLU A 348 -0.83 8.62 -9.78
N ILE A 349 0.24 9.42 -9.81
CA ILE A 349 0.66 10.22 -8.66
C ILE A 349 0.33 11.69 -8.91
N TYR A 350 0.54 12.17 -10.13
CA TYR A 350 0.30 13.57 -10.46
C TYR A 350 -0.37 13.67 -11.82
N ASN A 351 -1.48 14.40 -11.88
CA ASN A 351 -2.31 14.64 -13.06
C ASN A 351 -1.66 15.61 -14.07
N GLY A 352 -0.33 15.54 -14.18
CA GLY A 352 0.49 16.35 -15.07
C GLY A 352 1.77 15.66 -15.50
N GLY A 353 1.84 14.32 -15.35
CA GLY A 353 2.97 13.55 -15.89
C GLY A 353 3.71 12.62 -14.92
N ALA A 354 3.09 12.13 -13.84
CA ALA A 354 3.78 11.17 -12.95
C ALA A 354 2.92 9.97 -12.54
N ALA A 355 3.57 8.80 -12.50
CA ALA A 355 2.96 7.53 -12.09
C ALA A 355 3.99 6.59 -11.44
N ALA A 356 3.51 5.65 -10.66
CA ALA A 356 4.29 4.54 -10.13
C ALA A 356 3.59 3.22 -10.47
N ALA A 357 4.29 2.12 -10.33
CA ALA A 357 3.73 0.79 -10.43
C ALA A 357 3.97 0.01 -9.12
N PHE A 358 2.94 -0.61 -8.57
CA PHE A 358 3.01 -1.32 -7.29
C PHE A 358 2.91 -2.84 -7.49
N ASP A 359 3.83 -3.60 -6.89
CA ASP A 359 3.79 -5.06 -6.98
C ASP A 359 2.66 -5.62 -6.12
N LEU A 360 1.69 -6.24 -6.77
CA LEU A 360 0.58 -6.90 -6.07
C LEU A 360 0.92 -8.36 -5.72
N THR A 361 1.97 -8.91 -6.32
CA THR A 361 2.37 -10.30 -6.13
C THR A 361 2.96 -10.46 -4.74
N GLY A 362 4.03 -9.74 -4.46
CA GLY A 362 4.82 -9.97 -3.24
C GLY A 362 5.52 -11.35 -3.24
N PRO A 363 6.26 -11.67 -2.17
CA PRO A 363 6.66 -10.73 -1.11
C PRO A 363 7.50 -9.59 -1.72
N TRP A 364 7.48 -8.42 -1.06
CA TRP A 364 8.17 -7.21 -1.56
C TRP A 364 9.67 -7.20 -1.23
N ARG A 365 10.09 -8.08 -0.32
CA ARG A 365 11.42 -8.22 0.24
C ARG A 365 11.54 -9.62 0.84
N GLU A 366 12.76 -10.14 0.88
CA GLU A 366 13.06 -11.45 1.46
C GLU A 366 13.01 -11.48 2.99
#